data_AF-A0A7D9KFA6-F1
#
_entry.id   AF-A0A7D9KFA6-F1
#
_cell.length_a   1.000
_cell.length_b   1.000
_cell.length_c   1.000
_cell.angle_alpha   90.00
_cell.angle_beta   90.00
_cell.angle_gamma   90.00
#
_symmetry.space_group_name_H-M   'P 1'
#
loop_
_entity.id
_entity.type
_entity.pdbx_description
1 polymer ?
#
loop_
_entity_poly.entity_id
_entity_poly.type
_entity_poly.pdbx_seq_one_letter_code
_entity_poly.pdbx_strand_id
1 'polypeptide(L)'
;KCADGSPGMQLLKQKYSRLQTEGGRRKGLSFKPRSNDVFVVTPSKCGTTWMQQILHQLRSGGDMLFDNINDVIPYIEMAYDTANVKDI
;
A
#
# COMPACT_ATOMS: atom_id res chain seq x y z
N LYS A 1 -21.30 20.14 7.93
CA LYS A 1 -21.52 18.70 7.66
C LYS A 1 -21.41 18.49 6.15
N CYS A 2 -20.23 18.12 5.65
CA CYS A 2 -20.03 17.76 4.24
C CYS A 2 -19.86 16.24 4.22
N ALA A 3 -20.97 15.51 4.29
CA ALA A 3 -20.95 14.07 4.54
C ALA A 3 -20.65 13.25 3.27
N ASP A 4 -20.68 13.86 2.08
CA ASP A 4 -20.64 13.17 0.79
C ASP A 4 -19.37 13.46 -0.05
N GLY A 5 -18.59 14.48 0.29
CA GLY A 5 -17.39 14.87 -0.46
C GLY A 5 -17.72 15.47 -1.84
N SER A 6 -16.78 16.15 -2.49
CA SER A 6 -17.01 16.72 -3.82
C SER A 6 -17.36 15.63 -4.86
N PRO A 7 -18.01 15.95 -5.99
CA PRO A 7 -18.28 14.97 -7.04
C PRO A 7 -17.03 14.20 -7.50
N GLY A 8 -15.88 14.87 -7.53
CA GLY A 8 -14.59 14.23 -7.81
C GLY A 8 -14.20 13.20 -6.75
N MET A 9 -14.42 13.50 -5.47
CA MET A 9 -14.16 12.55 -4.37
C MET A 9 -15.12 11.36 -4.35
N GLN A 10 -16.38 11.57 -4.74
CA GLN A 10 -17.36 10.50 -4.88
C GLN A 10 -16.95 9.52 -6.00
N LEU A 11 -16.55 10.05 -7.16
CA LEU A 11 -16.02 9.26 -8.27
C LEU A 11 -14.74 8.53 -7.88
N LEU A 12 -13.84 9.20 -7.15
CA LEU A 12 -12.60 8.61 -6.68
C LEU A 12 -12.90 7.41 -5.77
N LYS A 13 -13.81 7.57 -4.81
CA LYS A 13 -14.26 6.50 -3.90
C LYS A 13 -14.88 5.33 -4.66
N GLN A 14 -15.71 5.60 -5.68
CA GLN A 14 -16.32 4.57 -6.53
C GLN A 14 -15.28 3.80 -7.36
N LYS A 15 -14.22 4.47 -7.82
CA LYS A 15 -13.13 3.79 -8.56
C LYS A 15 -12.26 2.95 -7.62
N TYR A 16 -11.86 3.50 -6.47
CA TYR A 16 -11.03 2.79 -5.50
C TYR A 16 -11.73 1.60 -4.85
N SER A 17 -13.07 1.59 -4.76
CA SER A 17 -13.81 0.43 -4.22
C SER A 17 -13.66 -0.84 -5.06
N ARG A 18 -13.15 -0.73 -6.29
CA ARG A 18 -12.88 -1.88 -7.16
C ARG A 18 -11.45 -2.43 -7.04
N LEU A 19 -10.58 -1.76 -6.28
CA LEU A 19 -9.16 -2.16 -6.14
C LEU A 19 -8.91 -3.10 -4.96
N GLN A 20 -9.84 -3.17 -4.01
CA GLN A 20 -9.72 -3.98 -2.81
C GLN A 20 -11.07 -4.63 -2.49
N THR A 21 -11.03 -5.82 -1.91
CA THR A 21 -12.22 -6.43 -1.33
C THR A 21 -12.54 -5.76 0.00
N GLU A 22 -13.80 -5.85 0.43
CA GLU A 22 -14.19 -5.36 1.75
C GLU A 22 -13.44 -6.08 2.88
N GLY A 23 -13.12 -7.37 2.69
CA GLY A 23 -12.31 -8.17 3.60
C GLY A 23 -10.87 -7.66 3.70
N GLY A 24 -10.22 -7.42 2.56
CA GLY A 24 -8.86 -6.88 2.49
C GLY A 24 -8.75 -5.48 3.08
N ARG A 25 -9.70 -4.60 2.76
CA ARG A 25 -9.81 -3.26 3.34
C ARG A 25 -9.89 -3.29 4.87
N ARG A 26 -10.74 -4.17 5.42
CA ARG A 26 -10.89 -4.31 6.88
C ARG A 26 -9.63 -4.86 7.53
N LYS A 27 -8.91 -5.77 6.85
CA LYS A 27 -7.61 -6.28 7.30
C LYS A 27 -6.57 -5.17 7.36
N GLY A 28 -6.43 -4.39 6.30
CA GLY A 28 -5.52 -3.22 6.26
C GLY A 28 -5.82 -2.20 7.37
N LEU A 29 -7.10 -1.90 7.62
CA LEU A 29 -7.49 -1.00 8.73
C LEU A 29 -7.21 -1.58 10.12
N SER A 30 -7.13 -2.91 10.24
CA SER A 30 -6.79 -3.59 11.50
C SER A 30 -5.30 -3.82 11.69
N PHE A 31 -4.46 -3.39 10.73
CA PHE A 31 -3.01 -3.57 10.76
C PHE A 31 -2.42 -3.06 12.08
N LYS A 32 -1.49 -3.84 12.64
CA LYS A 32 -0.81 -3.55 13.90
C LYS A 32 0.68 -3.33 13.62
N PRO A 33 1.14 -2.07 13.59
CA PRO A 33 2.55 -1.77 13.38
C PRO A 33 3.43 -2.42 14.42
N ARG A 34 4.58 -2.93 13.98
CA ARG A 34 5.70 -3.37 14.81
C ARG A 34 6.67 -2.20 15.00
N SER A 35 7.51 -2.27 16.04
CA SER A 35 8.45 -1.20 16.37
C SER A 35 9.54 -0.96 15.31
N ASN A 36 9.76 -1.93 14.43
CA ASN A 36 10.74 -1.90 13.35
C ASN A 36 10.13 -1.68 11.96
N ASP A 37 8.82 -1.41 11.87
CA ASP A 37 8.18 -1.13 10.58
C ASP A 37 8.54 0.26 10.06
N VAL A 38 8.69 0.37 8.74
CA VAL A 38 8.96 1.62 8.04
C VAL A 38 7.83 1.87 7.02
N PHE A 39 7.22 3.05 7.08
CA PHE A 39 6.12 3.44 6.20
C PHE A 39 6.59 4.44 5.14
N VAL A 40 6.26 4.15 3.88
CA VAL A 40 6.47 5.08 2.76
C VAL A 40 5.16 5.82 2.51
N VAL A 41 5.05 7.05 3.02
CA VAL A 41 3.84 7.87 2.91
C VAL A 41 4.10 9.03 1.96
N THR A 42 3.57 8.93 0.74
CA THR A 42 3.72 9.97 -0.30
C THR A 42 2.40 10.14 -1.04
N PRO A 43 2.07 11.35 -1.54
CA PRO A 43 0.97 11.50 -2.47
C PRO A 43 1.20 10.67 -3.73
N SER A 44 0.13 10.19 -4.36
CA SER A 44 0.22 9.39 -5.57
C SER A 44 1.03 10.10 -6.64
N LYS A 45 1.98 9.38 -7.26
CA LYS A 45 2.87 9.87 -8.34
C LYS A 45 3.93 10.89 -7.90
N CYS A 46 4.14 11.08 -6.60
CA CYS A 46 5.23 11.91 -6.06
C CYS A 46 6.47 11.08 -5.69
N GLY A 47 6.82 10.06 -6.48
CA GLY A 47 8.06 9.29 -6.29
C GLY A 47 8.00 8.09 -5.35
N THR A 48 6.81 7.59 -5.00
CA THR A 48 6.63 6.42 -4.12
C THR A 48 7.48 5.22 -4.54
N THR A 49 7.47 4.86 -5.83
CA THR A 49 8.24 3.74 -6.39
C THR A 49 9.75 3.89 -6.18
N TRP A 50 10.29 5.09 -6.38
CA TRP A 50 11.72 5.35 -6.22
C TRP A 50 12.13 5.28 -4.74
N MET A 51 11.30 5.82 -3.85
CA MET A 51 11.51 5.74 -2.40
C MET A 51 11.46 4.29 -1.90
N GLN A 52 10.49 3.50 -2.39
CA GLN A 52 10.38 2.07 -2.06
C GLN A 52 11.62 1.30 -2.50
N GLN A 53 12.14 1.56 -3.71
CA GLN A 53 13.37 0.92 -4.19
C GLN A 53 14.57 1.21 -3.28
N ILE A 54 14.85 2.48 -2.97
CA ILE A 54 15.96 2.86 -2.09
C ILE A 54 15.85 2.17 -0.72
N LEU A 55 14.67 2.20 -0.11
CA LEU A 55 14.45 1.61 1.21
C LEU A 55 14.52 0.09 1.19
N HIS A 56 14.04 -0.55 0.11
CA HIS A 56 14.15 -2.00 -0.05
C HIS A 56 15.61 -2.44 -0.13
N GLN A 57 16.45 -1.73 -0.89
CA GLN A 57 17.88 -2.00 -0.97
C GLN A 57 18.56 -1.86 0.40
N LEU A 58 18.26 -0.80 1.15
CA LEU A 58 18.84 -0.58 2.48
C LEU A 58 18.43 -1.67 3.49
N ARG A 59 17.15 -2.06 3.51
CA ARG A 59 16.65 -3.06 4.49
C ARG A 59 17.09 -4.49 4.19
N SER A 60 17.33 -4.81 2.92
CA SER A 60 17.66 -6.17 2.47
C SER A 60 19.16 -6.43 2.32
N GLY A 61 19.99 -5.38 2.44
CA GLY A 61 21.42 -5.48 2.12
C GLY A 61 21.69 -5.55 0.61
N GLY A 62 20.79 -5.01 -0.20
CA GLY A 62 20.93 -4.94 -1.66
C GLY A 62 20.32 -6.12 -2.42
N ASP A 63 19.32 -6.81 -1.86
CA ASP A 63 18.62 -7.90 -2.55
C ASP A 63 17.83 -7.35 -3.74
N MET A 64 17.97 -8.01 -4.89
CA MET A 64 17.35 -7.66 -6.16
C MET A 64 16.59 -8.85 -6.77
N LEU A 65 16.35 -9.92 -6.00
CA LEU A 65 15.65 -11.12 -6.46
C LEU A 65 14.12 -10.93 -6.41
N PHE A 66 13.61 -10.01 -7.23
CA PHE A 66 12.17 -9.77 -7.43
C PHE A 66 11.92 -9.18 -8.83
N ASP A 67 10.74 -9.43 -9.40
CA ASP A 67 10.38 -8.92 -10.73
C ASP A 67 9.88 -7.47 -10.66
N ASN A 68 9.10 -7.14 -9.63
CA ASN A 68 8.57 -5.81 -9.40
C ASN A 68 8.69 -5.40 -7.92
N ILE A 69 8.91 -4.10 -7.66
CA ILE A 69 8.98 -3.58 -6.29
C ILE A 69 7.70 -3.89 -5.47
N ASN A 70 6.55 -4.00 -6.15
CA ASN A 70 5.27 -4.33 -5.54
C ASN A 70 5.22 -5.78 -5.00
N ASP A 71 6.13 -6.65 -5.43
CA ASP A 71 6.20 -8.05 -4.96
C ASP A 71 6.83 -8.13 -3.56
N VAL A 72 7.68 -7.17 -3.21
CA VAL A 72 8.49 -7.16 -1.98
C VAL A 72 8.16 -6.00 -1.03
N ILE A 73 7.34 -5.05 -1.49
CA ILE A 73 6.82 -3.93 -0.70
C ILE A 73 5.29 -3.92 -0.77
N PRO A 74 4.59 -4.26 0.33
CA PRO A 74 3.15 -4.28 0.34
C PRO A 74 2.51 -2.89 0.50
N TYR A 75 1.37 -2.70 -0.16
CA TYR A 75 0.47 -1.57 0.07
C TYR A 75 -0.59 -2.00 1.08
N ILE A 76 -0.61 -1.43 2.29
CA ILE A 76 -1.44 -1.88 3.41
C ILE A 76 -2.92 -1.99 3.05
N GLU A 77 -3.40 -1.09 2.18
CA GLU A 77 -4.78 -1.03 1.72
C GLU A 77 -5.16 -2.23 0.84
N MET A 78 -4.22 -2.81 0.10
CA MET A 78 -4.48 -3.85 -0.91
C MET A 78 -3.72 -5.15 -0.65
N ALA A 79 -2.79 -5.15 0.31
CA ALA A 79 -1.85 -6.22 0.58
C ALA A 79 -2.51 -7.59 0.75
N TYR A 80 -3.66 -7.61 1.43
CA TYR A 80 -4.41 -8.83 1.68
C TYR A 80 -4.99 -9.45 0.39
N ASP A 81 -5.38 -8.61 -0.56
CA ASP A 81 -6.01 -9.04 -1.82
C ASP A 81 -4.98 -9.39 -2.90
N THR A 82 -3.75 -8.87 -2.80
CA THR A 82 -2.68 -9.04 -3.79
C THR A 82 -1.59 -10.04 -3.37
N ALA A 83 -1.73 -10.71 -2.23
CA ALA A 83 -0.59 -11.26 -1.49
C ALA A 83 0.26 -12.30 -2.24
N ASN A 84 1.55 -11.96 -2.45
CA ASN A 84 2.74 -12.83 -2.39
C ASN A 84 3.48 -12.75 -1.04
N VAL A 85 3.10 -11.84 -0.14
CA VAL A 85 3.74 -11.64 1.17
C VAL A 85 2.81 -12.20 2.26
N LYS A 86 3.15 -13.37 2.80
CA LYS A 86 2.24 -14.20 3.63
C LYS A 86 2.00 -13.67 5.05
N ASP A 87 2.71 -12.63 5.50
CA ASP A 87 2.78 -12.25 6.93
C ASP A 87 2.51 -10.77 7.26
N ILE A 88 1.61 -10.11 6.52
CA ILE A 88 1.15 -8.73 6.80
C ILE A 88 -0.03 -8.73 7.78
#